data_AF-A0A366XJI5-F1
#
_entry.id   AF-A0A366XJI5-F1
#
_cell.length_a   1.000
_cell.length_b   1.000
_cell.length_c   1.000
_cell.angle_alpha   90.00
_cell.angle_beta   90.00
_cell.angle_gamma   90.00
#
_symmetry.space_group_name_H-M   'P 1'
#
loop_
_entity.id
_entity.type
_entity.pdbx_description
1 polymer ?
#
loop_
_entity_poly.entity_id
_entity_poly.type
_entity_poly.pdbx_seq_one_letter_code
_entity_poly.pdbx_strand_id
1 'polypeptide(L)'
;MKEQVKKLIEEINRIHKEFSDSCFNQGMFEQVKLSRTISNVPASHIYKYRLVLHESINDYLMTSHIELKYFYRVKTRESIDDKIARYSERDNQYPVNNWLNDIFGARIILTKPEIAEVMEELDNWQDELGLKNWYLRDKEGYKGLHIYFKNRSNFYFPWELQIWDKEDLRSNVENHEKFKRSFI
;
A
#
# COMPACT_ATOMS: atom_id res chain seq x y z
N MET A 1 16.32 -15.57 -0.93
CA MET A 1 15.54 -14.34 -1.21
C MET A 1 14.14 -14.42 -0.64
N LYS A 2 13.36 -15.47 -0.94
CA LYS A 2 11.98 -15.62 -0.44
C LYS A 2 11.79 -15.40 1.06
N GLU A 3 12.66 -15.92 1.92
CA GLU A 3 12.57 -15.71 3.38
C GLU A 3 12.73 -14.24 3.77
N GLN A 4 13.58 -13.49 3.09
CA GLN A 4 13.73 -12.05 3.33
C GLN A 4 12.51 -11.27 2.87
N VAL A 5 11.86 -11.70 1.78
CA VAL A 5 10.60 -11.11 1.31
C VAL A 5 9.47 -11.43 2.29
N LYS A 6 9.38 -12.67 2.79
CA LYS A 6 8.42 -13.06 3.82
C LYS A 6 8.59 -12.22 5.08
N LYS A 7 9.82 -12.09 5.58
CA LYS A 7 10.15 -11.24 6.74
C LYS A 7 9.78 -9.77 6.51
N LEU A 8 9.97 -9.24 5.29
CA LEU A 8 9.50 -7.90 4.94
C LEU A 8 7.97 -7.78 5.01
N ILE A 9 7.24 -8.77 4.47
CA ILE A 9 5.77 -8.81 4.49
C ILE A 9 5.27 -8.86 5.94
N GLU A 10 5.89 -9.67 6.79
CA GLU A 10 5.60 -9.77 8.22
C GLU A 10 5.82 -8.44 8.94
N GLU A 11 6.96 -7.78 8.71
CA GLU A 11 7.27 -6.48 9.32
C GLU A 11 6.32 -5.39 8.83
N ILE A 12 5.97 -5.35 7.54
CA ILE A 12 4.96 -4.41 7.01
C ILE A 12 3.62 -4.64 7.70
N ASN A 13 3.19 -5.90 7.87
CA ASN A 13 1.94 -6.23 8.55
C ASN A 13 1.96 -5.80 10.03
N ARG A 14 3.06 -6.10 10.73
CA ARG A 14 3.27 -5.72 12.14
C ARG A 14 3.19 -4.21 12.30
N ILE A 15 3.97 -3.46 11.52
CA ILE A 15 4.01 -2.00 11.56
C ILE A 15 2.63 -1.42 11.23
N HIS A 16 1.96 -1.94 10.20
CA HIS A 16 0.61 -1.50 9.84
C HIS A 16 -0.38 -1.70 11.00
N LYS A 17 -0.26 -2.82 11.73
CA LYS A 17 -1.10 -3.10 12.89
C LYS A 17 -0.77 -2.18 14.05
N GLU A 18 0.50 -2.05 14.43
CA GLU A 18 0.95 -1.18 15.53
C GLU A 18 0.56 0.28 15.30
N PHE A 19 0.79 0.78 14.08
CA PHE A 19 0.37 2.12 13.69
C PHE A 19 -1.14 2.31 13.86
N SER A 20 -1.92 1.34 13.37
CA SER A 20 -3.39 1.40 13.44
C SER A 20 -3.86 1.34 14.89
N ASP A 21 -3.37 0.39 15.68
CA ASP A 21 -3.72 0.24 17.09
C ASP A 21 -3.37 1.50 17.88
N SER A 22 -2.19 2.10 17.65
CA SER A 22 -1.80 3.37 18.27
C SER A 22 -2.78 4.51 17.92
N CYS A 23 -3.12 4.64 16.63
CA CYS A 23 -4.04 5.65 16.13
C CYS A 23 -5.46 5.55 16.72
N PHE A 24 -6.01 4.34 16.86
CA PHE A 24 -7.39 4.15 17.34
C PHE A 24 -7.49 4.01 18.86
N ASN A 25 -6.53 3.37 19.53
CA ASN A 25 -6.57 3.17 20.98
C ASN A 25 -6.29 4.46 21.76
N GLN A 26 -5.48 5.37 21.20
CA GLN A 26 -5.23 6.68 21.81
C GLN A 26 -6.34 7.71 21.50
N GLY A 27 -7.42 7.30 20.82
CA GLY A 27 -8.51 8.19 20.44
C GLY A 27 -8.10 9.27 19.41
N MET A 28 -6.96 9.11 18.74
CA MET A 28 -6.51 10.08 17.73
C MET A 28 -7.43 10.12 16.51
N PHE A 29 -8.11 9.01 16.22
CA PHE A 29 -9.04 8.87 15.09
C PHE A 29 -10.38 8.28 15.51
N GLU A 30 -11.45 8.84 14.94
CA GLU A 30 -12.77 8.19 14.95
C GLU A 30 -12.75 6.95 14.06
N GLN A 31 -13.49 5.92 14.47
CA GLN A 31 -13.62 4.68 13.69
C GLN A 31 -14.54 4.90 12.48
N VAL A 32 -13.95 5.22 11.34
CA VAL A 32 -14.69 5.38 10.07
C VAL A 32 -14.59 4.09 9.24
N LYS A 33 -15.74 3.51 8.87
CA LYS A 33 -15.76 2.30 8.03
C LYS A 33 -15.39 2.64 6.58
N LEU A 34 -14.18 2.26 6.16
CA LEU A 34 -13.64 2.48 4.82
C LEU A 34 -14.20 1.51 3.76
N SER A 35 -15.03 0.54 4.18
CA SER A 35 -15.87 -0.24 3.27
C SER A 35 -17.05 0.56 2.71
N ARG A 36 -17.25 1.80 3.18
CA ARG A 36 -18.22 2.75 2.63
C ARG A 36 -17.60 3.56 1.49
N THR A 37 -18.45 4.23 0.75
CA THR A 37 -18.12 5.10 -0.39
C THR A 37 -17.61 6.46 0.10
N ILE A 38 -17.01 7.24 -0.80
CA ILE A 38 -16.40 8.54 -0.46
C ILE A 38 -17.41 9.55 0.09
N SER A 39 -18.69 9.47 -0.29
CA SER A 39 -19.76 10.29 0.31
C SER A 39 -19.96 10.08 1.81
N ASN A 40 -19.53 8.92 2.33
CA ASN A 40 -19.68 8.53 3.73
C ASN A 40 -18.35 8.54 4.52
N VAL A 41 -17.23 8.82 3.85
CA VAL A 41 -15.90 8.86 4.45
C VAL A 41 -15.38 10.28 4.31
N PRO A 42 -15.33 11.07 5.41
CA PRO A 42 -14.87 12.45 5.32
C PRO A 42 -13.46 12.55 4.75
N ALA A 43 -13.25 13.44 3.78
CA ALA A 43 -11.91 13.69 3.23
C ALA A 43 -10.91 14.13 4.32
N SER A 44 -11.38 14.89 5.32
CA SER A 44 -10.61 15.28 6.50
C SER A 44 -10.05 14.08 7.27
N HIS A 45 -10.81 12.98 7.36
CA HIS A 45 -10.34 11.74 7.98
C HIS A 45 -9.17 11.13 7.20
N ILE A 46 -9.28 11.09 5.86
CA ILE A 46 -8.22 10.60 4.97
C ILE A 46 -6.95 11.45 5.11
N TYR A 47 -7.10 12.78 5.10
CA TYR A 47 -5.95 13.70 5.20
C TYR A 47 -5.24 13.59 6.55
N LYS A 48 -6.02 13.53 7.65
CA LYS A 48 -5.45 13.37 8.99
C LYS A 48 -4.72 12.04 9.11
N TYR A 49 -5.30 10.94 8.62
CA TYR A 49 -4.66 9.63 8.64
C TYR A 49 -3.35 9.64 7.85
N ARG A 50 -3.38 10.19 6.62
CA ARG A 50 -2.19 10.34 5.77
C ARG A 50 -1.10 11.14 6.46
N LEU A 51 -1.45 12.25 7.11
CA LEU A 51 -0.47 13.12 7.77
C LEU A 51 0.20 12.40 8.93
N VAL A 52 -0.58 11.82 9.85
CA VAL A 52 -0.02 11.08 11.00
C VAL A 52 0.84 9.91 10.54
N LEU A 53 0.40 9.19 9.50
CA LEU A 53 1.22 8.12 8.89
C LEU A 53 2.52 8.68 8.33
N HIS A 54 2.49 9.80 7.61
CA HIS A 54 3.68 10.40 7.03
C HIS A 54 4.70 10.82 8.07
N GLU A 55 4.25 11.44 9.16
CA GLU A 55 5.13 11.92 10.23
C GLU A 55 5.74 10.77 11.05
N SER A 56 4.97 9.71 11.31
CA SER A 56 5.38 8.65 12.25
C SER A 56 5.98 7.40 11.61
N ILE A 57 5.78 7.16 10.31
CA ILE A 57 6.17 5.88 9.69
C ILE A 57 7.67 5.57 9.85
N ASN A 58 8.53 6.59 9.83
CA ASN A 58 9.96 6.40 10.02
C ASN A 58 10.32 5.82 11.39
N ASP A 59 9.60 6.20 12.44
CA ASP A 59 9.86 5.71 13.80
C ASP A 59 9.61 4.20 13.89
N TYR A 60 8.55 3.72 13.23
CA TYR A 60 8.27 2.28 13.13
C TYR A 60 9.32 1.56 12.28
N LEU A 61 9.74 2.15 11.14
CA LEU A 61 10.74 1.53 10.28
C LEU A 61 12.13 1.48 10.93
N MET A 62 12.49 2.45 11.77
CA MET A 62 13.76 2.45 12.51
C MET A 62 13.92 1.28 13.50
N THR A 63 12.81 0.75 14.01
CA THR A 63 12.80 -0.39 14.93
C THR A 63 12.50 -1.71 14.24
N SER A 64 12.35 -1.70 12.91
CA SER A 64 12.04 -2.87 12.11
C SER A 64 13.27 -3.72 11.80
N HIS A 65 13.08 -5.04 11.70
CA HIS A 65 14.15 -5.98 11.37
C HIS A 65 14.19 -6.31 9.87
N ILE A 66 14.12 -5.26 9.03
CA ILE A 66 14.09 -5.40 7.57
C ILE A 66 15.52 -5.36 7.01
N GLU A 67 16.02 -6.51 6.57
CA GLU A 67 17.35 -6.64 5.95
C GLU A 67 17.34 -6.33 4.44
N LEU A 68 16.20 -6.50 3.79
CA LEU A 68 16.06 -6.29 2.36
C LEU A 68 16.04 -4.79 2.04
N LYS A 69 16.76 -4.36 1.00
CA LYS A 69 16.66 -2.97 0.54
C LYS A 69 15.29 -2.73 -0.08
N TYR A 70 14.57 -1.74 0.44
CA TYR A 70 13.28 -1.29 -0.08
C TYR A 70 13.23 0.23 -0.19
N PHE A 71 12.26 0.70 -0.95
CA PHE A 71 11.87 2.11 -1.04
C PHE A 71 10.43 2.21 -0.59
N TYR A 72 10.05 3.30 0.07
CA TYR A 72 8.66 3.49 0.46
C TYR A 72 8.19 4.91 0.19
N ARG A 73 6.88 5.09 0.23
CA ARG A 73 6.21 6.38 0.10
C ARG A 73 4.88 6.36 0.82
N VAL A 74 4.58 7.46 1.51
CA VAL A 74 3.19 7.82 1.86
C VAL A 74 2.60 8.65 0.73
N LYS A 75 1.37 8.32 0.31
CA LYS A 75 0.70 8.96 -0.81
C LYS A 75 0.60 10.47 -0.58
N THR A 76 0.77 11.26 -1.64
CA THR A 76 0.72 12.72 -1.53
C THR A 76 -0.73 13.19 -1.52
N ARG A 77 -0.98 14.39 -1.00
CA ARG A 77 -2.33 14.94 -0.89
C ARG A 77 -2.97 15.12 -2.26
N GLU A 78 -2.22 15.63 -3.22
CA GLU A 78 -2.64 15.89 -4.60
C GLU A 78 -3.09 14.59 -5.29
N SER A 79 -2.34 13.49 -5.09
CA SER A 79 -2.73 12.18 -5.59
C SER A 79 -3.96 11.60 -4.89
N ILE A 80 -4.25 12.01 -3.65
CA ILE A 80 -5.47 11.62 -2.93
C ILE A 80 -6.65 12.45 -3.45
N ASP A 81 -6.49 13.75 -3.63
CA ASP A 81 -7.51 14.67 -4.14
C ASP A 81 -7.97 14.26 -5.55
N ASP A 82 -7.04 13.92 -6.44
CA ASP A 82 -7.37 13.39 -7.76
C ASP A 82 -8.16 12.08 -7.69
N LYS A 83 -7.80 11.16 -6.78
CA LYS A 83 -8.59 9.94 -6.57
C LYS A 83 -9.98 10.29 -6.03
N ILE A 84 -10.09 11.17 -5.03
CA ILE A 84 -11.38 11.60 -4.48
C ILE A 84 -12.26 12.17 -5.59
N ALA A 85 -11.75 13.08 -6.43
CA ALA A 85 -12.49 13.66 -7.54
C ALA A 85 -12.99 12.57 -8.51
N ARG A 86 -12.09 11.70 -9.01
CA ARG A 86 -12.43 10.63 -9.95
C ARG A 86 -13.46 9.63 -9.42
N TYR A 87 -13.43 9.33 -8.13
CA TYR A 87 -14.37 8.39 -7.52
C TYR A 87 -15.64 9.04 -6.97
N SER A 88 -15.65 10.35 -6.76
CA SER A 88 -16.86 11.12 -6.42
C SER A 88 -17.80 11.26 -7.63
N GLU A 89 -17.24 11.35 -8.85
CA GLU A 89 -18.01 11.39 -10.10
C GLU A 89 -18.64 10.03 -10.46
N ARG A 90 -18.09 8.92 -9.95
CA ARG A 90 -18.52 7.55 -10.24
C ARG A 90 -19.52 7.05 -9.19
N ASP A 91 -20.61 7.78 -9.07
CA ASP A 91 -21.90 7.44 -8.45
C ASP A 91 -21.88 6.41 -7.30
N ASN A 92 -21.09 6.67 -6.25
CA ASN A 92 -21.02 5.85 -5.03
C ASN A 92 -20.81 4.33 -5.25
N GLN A 93 -20.18 3.91 -6.34
CA GLN A 93 -20.06 2.47 -6.62
C GLN A 93 -18.93 1.79 -5.84
N TYR A 94 -17.88 2.54 -5.48
CA TYR A 94 -16.62 1.96 -4.99
C TYR A 94 -16.31 2.34 -3.54
N PRO A 95 -16.13 1.34 -2.65
CA PRO A 95 -15.60 1.56 -1.30
C PRO A 95 -14.24 2.24 -1.28
N VAL A 96 -13.99 3.11 -0.28
CA VAL A 96 -12.72 3.84 -0.14
C VAL A 96 -11.52 2.90 -0.03
N ASN A 97 -11.65 1.81 0.73
CA ASN A 97 -10.58 0.82 0.89
C ASN A 97 -10.27 0.00 -0.38
N ASN A 98 -11.04 0.15 -1.46
CA ASN A 98 -10.75 -0.50 -2.73
C ASN A 98 -9.91 0.38 -3.65
N TRP A 99 -10.21 1.68 -3.73
CA TRP A 99 -9.49 2.60 -4.60
C TRP A 99 -8.34 3.35 -3.93
N LEU A 100 -8.38 3.50 -2.60
CA LEU A 100 -7.29 4.02 -1.78
C LEU A 100 -6.63 2.87 -1.00
N ASN A 101 -6.10 1.91 -1.75
CA ASN A 101 -5.43 0.72 -1.25
C ASN A 101 -3.89 0.87 -1.13
N ASP A 102 -3.38 2.06 -1.42
CA ASP A 102 -1.95 2.38 -1.56
C ASP A 102 -1.62 3.70 -0.84
N ILE A 103 -2.22 3.93 0.34
CA ILE A 103 -1.94 5.12 1.14
C ILE A 103 -0.47 5.11 1.63
N PHE A 104 0.03 3.93 1.96
CA PHE A 104 1.44 3.61 2.10
C PHE A 104 1.79 2.58 1.04
N GLY A 105 2.90 2.80 0.35
CA GLY A 105 3.42 1.90 -0.66
C GLY A 105 4.90 1.64 -0.42
N ALA A 106 5.29 0.38 -0.31
CA ALA A 106 6.66 -0.08 -0.33
C ALA A 106 7.00 -0.70 -1.70
N ARG A 107 8.26 -0.66 -2.09
CA ARG A 107 8.78 -1.25 -3.32
C ARG A 107 10.10 -1.96 -3.08
N ILE A 108 10.22 -3.15 -3.62
CA ILE A 108 11.49 -3.89 -3.69
C ILE A 108 11.79 -4.24 -5.14
N ILE A 109 13.07 -4.48 -5.40
CA ILE A 109 13.57 -4.82 -6.73
C ILE A 109 14.22 -6.19 -6.62
N LEU A 110 13.67 -7.16 -7.34
CA LEU A 110 14.14 -8.53 -7.39
C LEU A 110 14.48 -8.90 -8.85
N THR A 111 15.10 -10.05 -9.06
CA THR A 111 15.24 -10.65 -10.38
C THR A 111 14.00 -11.48 -10.73
N LYS A 112 13.73 -11.66 -12.01
CA LYS A 112 12.62 -12.50 -12.49
C LYS A 112 12.54 -13.91 -11.86
N PRO A 113 13.63 -14.68 -11.66
CA PRO A 113 13.58 -15.96 -10.95
C PRO A 113 13.16 -15.79 -9.48
N GLU A 114 13.67 -14.79 -8.77
CA GLU A 114 13.28 -14.51 -7.38
C GLU A 114 11.81 -14.11 -7.27
N ILE A 115 11.27 -13.37 -8.26
CA ILE A 115 9.84 -13.04 -8.31
C ILE A 115 9.00 -14.30 -8.51
N ALA A 116 9.44 -15.22 -9.37
CA ALA A 116 8.76 -16.49 -9.58
C ALA A 116 8.71 -17.32 -8.28
N GLU A 117 9.83 -17.43 -7.56
CA GLU A 117 9.88 -18.10 -6.25
C GLU A 117 8.91 -17.47 -5.24
N VAL A 118 8.80 -16.13 -5.22
CA VAL A 118 7.84 -15.45 -4.35
C VAL A 118 6.41 -15.76 -4.77
N MET A 119 6.11 -15.72 -6.08
CA MET A 119 4.76 -15.98 -6.60
C MET A 119 4.24 -17.38 -6.25
N GLU A 120 5.12 -18.39 -6.22
CA GLU A 120 4.76 -19.76 -5.83
C GLU A 120 4.28 -19.86 -4.36
N GLU A 121 4.71 -18.94 -3.50
CA GLU A 121 4.39 -18.94 -2.07
C GLU A 121 3.27 -17.97 -1.69
N LEU A 122 2.89 -17.03 -2.57
CA LEU A 122 1.96 -15.95 -2.23
C LEU A 122 0.57 -16.42 -1.82
N ASP A 123 0.07 -17.51 -2.41
CA ASP A 123 -1.22 -18.07 -2.03
C ASP A 123 -1.17 -18.62 -0.60
N ASN A 124 -0.09 -19.31 -0.23
CA ASN A 124 0.13 -19.78 1.14
C ASN A 124 0.25 -18.60 2.12
N TRP A 125 1.05 -17.60 1.75
CA TRP A 125 1.28 -16.40 2.58
C TRP A 125 0.04 -15.53 2.70
N GLN A 126 -0.85 -15.51 1.71
CA GLN A 126 -2.08 -14.74 1.77
C GLN A 126 -2.94 -15.15 2.96
N ASP A 127 -3.11 -16.46 3.16
CA ASP A 127 -3.87 -17.00 4.28
C ASP A 127 -3.09 -16.91 5.60
N GLU A 128 -1.82 -17.34 5.58
CA GLU A 128 -0.94 -17.37 6.75
C GLU A 128 -0.74 -15.97 7.36
N LEU A 129 -0.41 -14.98 6.53
CA LEU A 129 -0.06 -13.62 6.93
C LEU A 129 -1.25 -12.66 6.84
N GLY A 130 -2.43 -13.13 6.42
CA GLY A 130 -3.65 -12.32 6.36
C GLY A 130 -3.59 -11.17 5.36
N LEU A 131 -2.98 -11.39 4.20
CA LEU A 131 -2.91 -10.41 3.11
C LEU A 131 -4.33 -10.21 2.52
N LYS A 132 -4.57 -9.02 1.95
CA LYS A 132 -5.87 -8.70 1.34
C LYS A 132 -6.05 -9.41 0.01
N ASN A 133 -5.05 -9.29 -0.86
CA ASN A 133 -4.99 -9.88 -2.20
C ASN A 133 -3.58 -9.63 -2.78
N TRP A 134 -3.21 -10.39 -3.82
CA TRP A 134 -2.06 -10.10 -4.66
C TRP A 134 -2.41 -10.28 -6.15
N TYR A 135 -1.71 -9.59 -7.05
CA TYR A 135 -1.81 -9.83 -8.48
C TYR A 135 -0.57 -9.37 -9.23
N LEU A 136 -0.25 -10.04 -10.34
CA LEU A 136 0.75 -9.58 -11.29
C LEU A 136 0.11 -8.58 -12.26
N ARG A 137 0.62 -7.36 -12.28
CA ARG A 137 0.24 -6.36 -13.28
C ARG A 137 1.20 -6.47 -14.44
N ASP A 138 0.68 -6.81 -15.62
CA ASP A 138 1.42 -6.83 -16.88
C ASP A 138 0.67 -5.93 -17.88
N LYS A 139 1.20 -4.73 -18.12
CA LYS A 139 0.70 -3.76 -19.10
C LYS A 139 1.88 -3.27 -19.92
N GLU A 140 1.60 -2.75 -21.11
CA GLU A 140 2.63 -2.20 -21.99
C GLU A 140 3.49 -1.16 -21.24
N GLY A 141 4.79 -1.46 -21.08
CA GLY A 141 5.76 -0.64 -20.37
C GLY A 141 5.68 -0.66 -18.84
N TYR A 142 4.75 -1.40 -18.23
CA TYR A 142 4.67 -1.53 -16.77
C TYR A 142 4.43 -2.97 -16.34
N LYS A 143 5.40 -3.53 -15.60
CA LYS A 143 5.31 -4.87 -15.03
C LYS A 143 5.68 -4.86 -13.55
N GLY A 144 4.79 -5.38 -12.72
CA GLY A 144 5.02 -5.43 -11.28
C GLY A 144 4.05 -6.34 -10.57
N LEU A 145 4.54 -7.05 -9.56
CA LEU A 145 3.74 -7.85 -8.65
C LEU A 145 3.26 -6.95 -7.51
N HIS A 146 1.95 -6.89 -7.28
CA HIS A 146 1.32 -6.07 -6.26
C HIS A 146 0.77 -6.97 -5.14
N ILE A 147 1.08 -6.64 -3.89
CA ILE A 147 0.61 -7.32 -2.69
C ILE A 147 -0.06 -6.29 -1.79
N TYR A 148 -1.30 -6.54 -1.36
CA TYR A 148 -2.07 -5.61 -0.54
C TYR A 148 -2.24 -6.11 0.89
N PHE A 149 -2.14 -5.18 1.83
CA PHE A 149 -2.26 -5.43 3.26
C PHE A 149 -3.50 -4.72 3.78
N LYS A 150 -4.31 -5.36 4.62
CA LYS A 150 -5.48 -4.73 5.25
C LYS A 150 -5.62 -5.03 6.74
N ASN A 151 -4.76 -5.89 7.30
CA ASN A 151 -4.84 -6.33 8.70
C ASN A 151 -6.27 -6.77 9.11
N ARG A 152 -7.02 -7.35 8.16
CA ARG A 152 -8.41 -7.81 8.30
C ARG A 152 -9.39 -6.77 8.89
N SER A 153 -9.09 -5.48 8.81
CA SER A 153 -9.93 -4.40 9.36
C SER A 153 -10.54 -3.52 8.25
N ASN A 154 -11.80 -3.11 8.44
CA ASN A 154 -12.46 -2.14 7.56
C ASN A 154 -12.23 -0.69 8.00
N PHE A 155 -11.50 -0.47 9.09
CA PHE A 155 -11.19 0.87 9.61
C PHE A 155 -9.78 1.33 9.21
N TYR A 156 -8.92 0.41 8.76
CA TYR A 156 -7.54 0.68 8.41
C TYR A 156 -7.41 0.84 6.90
N PHE A 157 -6.72 1.88 6.46
CA PHE A 157 -6.44 2.08 5.04
C PHE A 157 -5.46 1.01 4.57
N PRO A 158 -5.73 0.29 3.47
CA PRO A 158 -4.82 -0.73 3.00
C PRO A 158 -3.47 -0.16 2.57
N TRP A 159 -2.43 -0.98 2.75
CA TRP A 159 -1.06 -0.70 2.29
C TRP A 159 -0.74 -1.59 1.10
N GLU A 160 0.30 -1.23 0.35
CA GLU A 160 0.75 -1.95 -0.83
C GLU A 160 2.26 -2.23 -0.78
N LEU A 161 2.67 -3.42 -1.20
CA LEU A 161 4.05 -3.75 -1.57
C LEU A 161 4.08 -4.05 -3.06
N GLN A 162 4.99 -3.41 -3.78
CA GLN A 162 5.26 -3.71 -5.19
C GLN A 162 6.62 -4.39 -5.33
N ILE A 163 6.68 -5.46 -6.09
CA ILE A 163 7.91 -6.15 -6.44
C ILE A 163 8.14 -5.95 -7.94
N TRP A 164 9.24 -5.29 -8.27
CA TRP A 164 9.62 -5.00 -9.66
C TRP A 164 10.82 -5.85 -10.07
N ASP A 165 10.85 -6.25 -11.33
CA ASP A 165 12.04 -6.85 -11.91
C ASP A 165 13.11 -5.79 -12.16
N LYS A 166 14.38 -6.17 -12.05
CA LYS A 166 15.53 -5.29 -12.32
C LYS A 166 15.51 -4.78 -13.77
N GLU A 167 15.11 -5.64 -14.71
CA GLU A 167 15.06 -5.30 -16.14
C GLU A 167 13.94 -4.29 -16.44
N ASP A 168 12.81 -4.37 -15.73
CA ASP A 168 11.65 -3.50 -15.89
C ASP A 168 11.73 -2.19 -15.07
N LEU A 169 12.80 -1.99 -14.28
CA LEU A 169 12.90 -0.85 -13.36
C LEU A 169 12.77 0.50 -14.08
N ARG A 170 13.48 0.66 -15.20
CA ARG A 170 13.50 1.93 -15.94
C ARG A 170 12.14 2.24 -16.57
N SER A 171 11.55 1.26 -17.26
CA SER A 171 10.23 1.40 -17.89
C SER A 171 9.13 1.67 -16.84
N ASN A 172 9.21 1.01 -15.68
CA ASN A 172 8.30 1.23 -14.55
C ASN A 172 8.41 2.66 -13.98
N VAL A 173 9.63 3.18 -13.81
CA VAL A 173 9.86 4.56 -13.34
C VAL A 173 9.32 5.57 -14.36
N GLU A 174 9.68 5.43 -15.63
CA GLU A 174 9.23 6.33 -16.70
C GLU A 174 7.69 6.36 -16.82
N ASN A 175 7.04 5.20 -16.74
CA ASN A 175 5.57 5.14 -16.72
C ASN A 175 4.98 5.80 -15.48
N HIS A 176 5.54 5.52 -14.30
CA HIS A 176 5.08 6.13 -13.05
C HIS A 176 5.25 7.66 -13.05
N GLU A 177 6.30 8.20 -13.68
CA GLU A 177 6.50 9.63 -13.88
C GLU A 177 5.49 10.25 -14.84
N LYS A 178 5.21 9.60 -15.98
CA LYS A 178 4.21 10.09 -16.95
C LYS A 178 2.84 10.30 -16.29
N PHE A 179 2.41 9.36 -15.44
CA PHE A 179 1.17 9.48 -14.67
C PHE A 179 1.24 10.53 -13.55
N LYS A 180 2.44 10.95 -13.13
CA LYS A 180 2.63 11.94 -12.06
C LYS A 180 2.84 13.37 -12.53
N ARG A 181 3.23 13.59 -13.79
CA ARG A 181 3.43 14.93 -14.37
C ARG A 181 2.18 15.82 -14.34
N SER A 182 1.00 15.28 -14.05
CA SER A 182 -0.21 16.08 -13.78
C SER A 182 -0.25 16.70 -12.37
N PHE A 183 0.69 16.37 -11.48
CA PHE A 183 0.70 16.77 -10.07
C PHE A 183 1.98 17.49 -9.61
N ILE A 184 3.02 17.54 -10.45
CA ILE A 184 4.30 18.25 -10.23
C ILE A 184 4.42 19.28 -11.35
#